data_AF-A0AAD5UGK9-F1
#
_entry.id   AF-A0AAD5UGK9-F1
#
_cell.length_a   1.000
_cell.length_b   1.000
_cell.length_c   1.000
_cell.angle_alpha   90.00
_cell.angle_beta   90.00
_cell.angle_gamma   90.00
#
_symmetry.space_group_name_H-M   'P 1'
#
loop_
_entity.id
_entity.type
_entity.pdbx_description
1 polymer ?
#
loop_
_entity_poly.entity_id
_entity_poly.type
_entity_poly.pdbx_seq_one_letter_code
_entity_poly.pdbx_strand_id
1 'polypeptide(L)'
;MISLRCTNPVELKNKTLVMVKLFLNQPAPNSVAFLGQLAIDLLIHNFGFTRVGIFNSPFVEPISGSRVYSGDDDQIYTAFELYRSDQYDFLIAQIRSPVSTGFAIQFAKSFAEWVQKNEMKLFILTGFDKRRRDDEQLRSNQLYYHSTELSLTQYGVNEIIKELDGSDYASRLPFGAGVSRFIIHELGHKNYTVLGYFTEEGDNLDPALQLVEVTGKAFNLSFPKQLKYPASWAALYGPQIDFKELF
;
A
#
# COMPACT_ATOMS: atom_id res chain seq x y z
N MET A 1 14.47 -10.09 -12.21
CA MET A 1 14.55 -8.65 -11.92
C MET A 1 13.21 -8.02 -12.26
N ILE A 2 12.68 -7.16 -11.40
CA ILE A 2 11.43 -6.42 -11.62
C ILE A 2 11.65 -5.41 -12.74
N SER A 3 10.68 -5.29 -13.63
CA SER A 3 10.69 -4.31 -14.72
C SER A 3 9.29 -3.72 -14.89
N LEU A 4 9.22 -2.49 -15.39
CA LEU A 4 7.96 -1.79 -15.66
C LEU A 4 7.79 -1.66 -17.17
N ARG A 5 6.61 -2.04 -17.67
CA ARG A 5 6.19 -1.77 -19.05
C ARG A 5 5.08 -0.72 -19.01
N CYS A 6 5.34 0.44 -19.59
CA CYS A 6 4.35 1.51 -19.70
C CYS A 6 3.72 1.55 -21.08
N THR A 7 2.47 2.00 -21.16
CA THR A 7 1.79 2.28 -22.44
C THR A 7 2.38 3.52 -23.13
N ASN A 8 2.81 4.50 -22.34
CA ASN A 8 3.48 5.72 -22.78
C ASN A 8 4.66 6.04 -21.85
N PRO A 9 5.63 6.89 -22.24
CA PRO A 9 6.67 7.35 -21.33
C PRO A 9 6.07 7.99 -20.06
N VAL A 10 6.56 7.57 -18.89
CA VAL A 10 6.17 8.12 -17.59
C VAL A 10 7.43 8.68 -16.93
N GLU A 11 7.36 9.92 -16.47
CA GLU A 11 8.42 10.51 -15.66
C GLU A 11 8.42 9.87 -14.27
N LEU A 12 9.48 9.13 -13.95
CA LEU A 12 9.64 8.46 -12.65
C LEU A 12 10.58 9.23 -11.72
N LYS A 13 11.59 9.90 -12.29
CA LYS A 13 12.67 10.54 -11.55
C LYS A 13 12.14 11.56 -10.55
N ASN A 14 12.65 11.50 -9.30
CA ASN A 14 12.28 12.38 -8.19
C ASN A 14 10.79 12.37 -7.79
N LYS A 15 9.98 11.46 -8.34
CA LYS A 15 8.58 11.29 -7.93
C LYS A 15 8.50 10.45 -6.66
N THR A 16 7.43 10.67 -5.90
CA THR A 16 7.05 9.76 -4.81
C THR A 16 6.19 8.63 -5.36
N LEU A 17 6.55 7.39 -5.05
CA LEU A 17 5.76 6.20 -5.31
C LEU A 17 5.00 5.82 -4.06
N VAL A 18 3.68 6.00 -4.07
CA VAL A 18 2.78 5.47 -3.05
C VAL A 18 2.53 4.01 -3.38
N MET A 19 2.83 3.09 -2.46
CA MET A 19 2.62 1.67 -2.68
C MET A 19 1.98 0.98 -1.47
N VAL A 20 1.31 -0.13 -1.75
CA VAL A 20 0.84 -1.01 -0.68
C VAL A 20 2.01 -1.85 -0.17
N LYS A 21 2.00 -2.11 1.14
CA LYS A 21 2.67 -3.28 1.70
C LYS A 21 2.25 -4.59 1.01
N LEU A 22 3.24 -5.45 0.75
CA LEU A 22 3.04 -6.79 0.21
C LEU A 22 2.84 -7.84 1.31
N PHE A 23 1.94 -8.78 1.03
CA PHE A 23 1.72 -9.97 1.85
C PHE A 23 2.55 -11.15 1.33
N LEU A 24 2.87 -12.08 2.24
CA LEU A 24 3.54 -13.34 1.95
C LEU A 24 2.55 -14.49 2.15
N ASN A 25 2.60 -15.50 1.29
CA ASN A 25 1.73 -16.69 1.35
C ASN A 25 2.08 -17.68 2.47
N GLN A 26 2.40 -17.21 3.68
CA GLN A 26 2.83 -18.03 4.82
C GLN A 26 2.11 -17.61 6.12
N PRO A 27 1.97 -18.50 7.13
CA PRO A 27 1.10 -18.31 8.31
C PRO A 27 1.58 -17.24 9.30
N ALA A 28 2.51 -16.37 8.91
CA ALA A 28 2.95 -15.25 9.73
C ALA A 28 2.04 -14.02 9.48
N PRO A 29 1.72 -13.20 10.50
CA PRO A 29 0.79 -12.08 10.42
C PRO A 29 1.39 -10.94 9.59
N ASN A 30 1.43 -11.14 8.27
CA ASN A 30 2.26 -10.37 7.35
C ASN A 30 1.44 -9.53 6.37
N SER A 31 0.15 -9.29 6.65
CA SER A 31 -0.68 -8.18 6.15
C SER A 31 -1.94 -8.15 6.96
N VAL A 32 -1.98 -7.31 8.00
CA VAL A 32 -3.20 -7.19 8.79
C VAL A 32 -4.21 -6.44 7.93
N ALA A 33 -5.37 -7.06 7.74
CA ALA A 33 -6.58 -6.42 7.22
C ALA A 33 -6.57 -5.91 5.77
N PHE A 34 -5.56 -6.24 4.95
CA PHE A 34 -5.43 -5.71 3.58
C PHE A 34 -5.50 -4.17 3.48
N LEU A 35 -5.17 -3.49 4.58
CA LEU A 35 -5.55 -2.11 4.77
C LEU A 35 -4.93 -1.15 3.76
N GLY A 36 -3.65 -1.33 3.45
CA GLY A 36 -2.97 -0.55 2.42
C GLY A 36 -3.60 -0.73 1.03
N GLN A 37 -4.13 -1.92 0.72
CA GLN A 37 -4.71 -2.21 -0.58
C GLN A 37 -6.05 -1.49 -0.71
N LEU A 38 -6.85 -1.53 0.36
CA LEU A 38 -8.11 -0.81 0.43
C LEU A 38 -7.90 0.71 0.30
N ALA A 39 -6.90 1.26 0.98
CA ALA A 39 -6.57 2.67 0.88
C ALA A 39 -6.12 3.07 -0.54
N ILE A 40 -5.26 2.27 -1.18
CA ILE A 40 -4.85 2.52 -2.57
C ILE A 40 -6.02 2.43 -3.54
N ASP A 41 -6.97 1.53 -3.30
CA ASP A 41 -8.16 1.43 -4.12
C ASP A 41 -9.03 2.68 -4.07
N LEU A 42 -9.24 3.23 -2.88
CA LEU A 42 -9.94 4.48 -2.69
C LEU A 42 -9.20 5.65 -3.33
N LEU A 43 -7.87 5.70 -3.20
CA LEU A 43 -7.04 6.72 -3.85
C LEU A 43 -7.16 6.65 -5.38
N ILE A 44 -7.05 5.44 -5.95
CA ILE A 44 -7.14 5.29 -7.41
C ILE A 44 -8.52 5.69 -7.91
N HIS A 45 -9.57 5.16 -7.28
CA HIS A 45 -10.94 5.33 -7.73
C HIS A 45 -11.46 6.77 -7.64
N ASN A 46 -11.01 7.54 -6.63
CA ASN A 46 -11.59 8.85 -6.34
C ASN A 46 -10.76 10.04 -6.82
N PHE A 47 -9.47 9.87 -7.11
CA PHE A 47 -8.55 10.99 -7.35
C PHE A 47 -7.97 11.01 -8.77
N GLY A 48 -8.70 10.45 -9.74
CA GLY A 48 -8.38 10.56 -11.17
C GLY A 48 -7.10 9.82 -11.58
N PHE A 49 -6.71 8.78 -10.84
CA PHE A 49 -5.59 7.95 -11.23
C PHE A 49 -6.01 6.94 -12.29
N THR A 50 -5.20 6.82 -13.33
CA THR A 50 -5.39 5.87 -14.42
C THR A 50 -4.17 4.97 -14.56
N ARG A 51 -4.36 3.74 -15.01
CA ARG A 51 -3.26 2.79 -15.18
C ARG A 51 -2.37 3.23 -16.34
N VAL A 52 -1.08 3.39 -16.08
CA VAL A 52 -0.06 3.79 -17.06
C VAL A 52 0.99 2.70 -17.33
N GLY A 53 1.06 1.68 -16.49
CA GLY A 53 2.00 0.58 -16.71
C GLY A 53 1.71 -0.67 -15.88
N ILE A 54 2.39 -1.75 -16.25
CA ILE A 54 2.32 -3.06 -15.61
C ILE A 54 3.73 -3.47 -15.22
N PHE A 55 3.91 -3.87 -13.96
CA PHE A 55 5.15 -4.44 -13.47
C PHE A 55 5.22 -5.92 -13.82
N ASN A 56 6.34 -6.32 -14.41
CA ASN A 56 6.70 -7.73 -14.56
C ASN A 56 7.64 -8.12 -13.41
N SER A 57 7.15 -8.99 -12.53
CA SER A 57 7.90 -9.52 -11.39
C SER A 57 7.74 -11.04 -11.36
N PRO A 58 8.84 -11.83 -11.37
CA PRO A 58 8.76 -13.28 -11.21
C PRO A 58 8.45 -13.72 -9.77
N PHE A 59 8.39 -12.77 -8.84
CA PHE A 59 8.19 -13.04 -7.41
C PHE A 59 6.77 -12.77 -6.93
N VAL A 60 5.91 -12.23 -7.80
CA VAL A 60 4.53 -11.87 -7.48
C VAL A 60 3.63 -12.86 -8.21
N GLU A 61 2.67 -13.43 -7.49
CA GLU A 61 1.79 -14.43 -8.10
C GLU A 61 0.92 -13.80 -9.20
N PRO A 62 0.89 -14.38 -10.40
CA PRO A 62 0.14 -13.80 -11.50
C PRO A 62 -1.36 -13.92 -11.25
N ILE A 63 -2.07 -12.80 -11.40
CA ILE A 63 -3.54 -12.77 -11.41
C ILE A 63 -4.01 -11.90 -12.56
N SER A 64 -5.23 -12.18 -13.04
CA SER A 64 -5.95 -11.34 -13.98
C SER A 64 -7.42 -11.24 -13.58
N GLY A 65 -8.00 -10.05 -13.66
CA GLY A 65 -9.41 -9.81 -13.37
C GLY A 65 -9.99 -8.63 -14.15
N SER A 66 -11.28 -8.41 -14.03
CA SER A 66 -12.02 -7.32 -14.70
C SER A 66 -12.84 -6.52 -13.67
N ARG A 67 -13.38 -5.37 -14.08
CA ARG A 67 -14.37 -4.59 -13.30
C ARG A 67 -13.91 -4.21 -11.88
N VAL A 68 -12.65 -3.80 -11.76
CA VAL A 68 -12.05 -3.49 -10.45
C VAL A 68 -12.55 -2.17 -9.88
N TYR A 69 -12.45 -1.09 -10.67
CA TYR A 69 -12.82 0.27 -10.27
C TYR A 69 -14.18 0.70 -10.81
N SER A 70 -14.45 0.46 -12.09
CA SER A 70 -15.74 0.73 -12.74
C SER A 70 -16.40 -0.60 -13.13
N GLY A 71 -17.73 -0.66 -13.04
CA GLY A 71 -18.51 -1.84 -13.46
C GLY A 71 -18.55 -2.04 -14.98
N ASP A 72 -18.33 -0.96 -15.73
CA ASP A 72 -18.47 -0.90 -17.20
C ASP A 72 -17.11 -0.77 -17.92
N ASP A 73 -16.02 -1.08 -17.22
CA ASP A 73 -14.67 -1.07 -17.77
C ASP A 73 -14.35 -2.43 -18.42
N ASP A 74 -13.82 -2.38 -19.66
CA ASP A 74 -13.37 -3.54 -20.45
C ASP A 74 -11.87 -3.86 -20.23
N GLN A 75 -11.25 -3.25 -19.22
CA GLN A 75 -9.85 -3.40 -18.90
C GLN A 75 -9.60 -4.68 -18.09
N ILE A 76 -8.57 -5.43 -18.51
CA ILE A 76 -8.02 -6.53 -17.71
C ILE A 76 -7.01 -5.94 -16.74
N TYR A 77 -7.25 -6.11 -15.45
CA TYR A 77 -6.37 -5.76 -14.33
C TYR A 77 -5.45 -6.93 -14.02
N THR A 78 -4.22 -6.61 -13.64
CA THR A 78 -3.17 -7.60 -13.35
C THR A 78 -2.64 -7.48 -11.92
N ALA A 79 -1.76 -8.40 -11.53
CA ALA A 79 -1.20 -8.49 -10.20
C ALA A 79 -0.50 -7.22 -9.70
N PHE A 80 0.25 -6.53 -10.56
CA PHE A 80 1.13 -5.45 -10.14
C PHE A 80 1.17 -4.33 -11.18
N GLU A 81 0.59 -3.19 -10.84
CA GLU A 81 0.28 -2.13 -11.80
C GLU A 81 0.69 -0.75 -11.29
N LEU A 82 1.05 0.13 -12.23
CA LEU A 82 1.39 1.53 -11.98
C LEU A 82 0.26 2.44 -12.46
N TYR A 83 -0.09 3.40 -11.61
CA TYR A 83 -1.14 4.37 -11.84
C TYR A 83 -0.58 5.80 -11.71
N ARG A 84 -1.13 6.72 -12.50
CA ARG A 84 -0.80 8.15 -12.50
C ARG A 84 -2.07 8.99 -12.57
N SER A 85 -2.06 10.13 -11.90
CA SER A 85 -3.04 11.20 -12.09
C SER A 85 -2.33 12.39 -12.70
N ASP A 86 -2.99 13.10 -13.62
CA ASP A 86 -2.45 14.34 -14.17
C ASP A 86 -2.68 15.54 -13.21
N GLN A 87 -3.41 15.33 -12.11
CA GLN A 87 -3.71 16.36 -11.10
C GLN A 87 -2.70 16.38 -9.94
N TYR A 88 -1.99 15.28 -9.70
CA TYR A 88 -1.22 15.06 -8.48
C TYR A 88 0.18 14.53 -8.80
N ASP A 89 1.19 15.08 -8.11
CA ASP A 89 2.59 14.81 -8.39
C ASP A 89 3.15 13.58 -7.64
N PHE A 90 2.43 12.46 -7.71
CA PHE A 90 2.90 11.17 -7.22
C PHE A 90 2.33 10.03 -8.04
N LEU A 91 2.98 8.88 -7.95
CA LEU A 91 2.58 7.66 -8.64
C LEU A 91 2.05 6.65 -7.64
N ILE A 92 1.17 5.77 -8.09
CA ILE A 92 0.62 4.70 -7.27
C ILE A 92 1.03 3.35 -7.84
N ALA A 93 1.68 2.52 -7.02
CA ALA A 93 1.94 1.11 -7.30
C ALA A 93 0.92 0.24 -6.53
N GLN A 94 -0.02 -0.35 -7.26
CA GLN A 94 -1.02 -1.27 -6.69
C GLN A 94 -0.58 -2.71 -6.93
N ILE A 95 -0.58 -3.50 -5.86
CA ILE A 95 -0.25 -4.92 -5.88
C ILE A 95 -1.40 -5.71 -5.26
N ARG A 96 -1.97 -6.60 -6.04
CA ARG A 96 -3.20 -7.34 -5.72
C ARG A 96 -2.95 -8.75 -5.21
N SER A 97 -1.80 -9.32 -5.56
CA SER A 97 -1.43 -10.69 -5.23
C SER A 97 -0.18 -10.72 -4.33
N PRO A 98 0.05 -11.84 -3.63
CA PRO A 98 1.17 -11.96 -2.72
C PRO A 98 2.51 -12.01 -3.44
N VAL A 99 3.56 -11.70 -2.69
CA VAL A 99 4.89 -12.20 -3.03
C VAL A 99 4.95 -13.69 -2.72
N SER A 100 5.36 -14.48 -3.70
CA SER A 100 5.50 -15.93 -3.58
C SER A 100 6.37 -16.31 -2.39
N THR A 101 5.98 -17.37 -1.70
CA THR A 101 6.68 -17.90 -0.52
C THR A 101 8.17 -18.08 -0.79
N GLY A 102 9.01 -17.60 0.13
CA GLY A 102 10.47 -17.72 0.03
C GLY A 102 11.15 -16.65 -0.84
N PHE A 103 10.39 -15.81 -1.55
CA PHE A 103 10.93 -14.77 -2.44
C PHE A 103 10.87 -13.35 -1.87
N ALA A 104 10.52 -13.18 -0.58
CA ALA A 104 10.36 -11.87 0.06
C ALA A 104 11.59 -10.97 -0.08
N ILE A 105 12.77 -11.51 0.16
CA ILE A 105 14.04 -10.78 0.14
C ILE A 105 14.44 -10.46 -1.30
N GLN A 106 14.27 -11.42 -2.22
CA GLN A 106 14.58 -11.27 -3.64
C GLN A 106 13.66 -10.23 -4.29
N PHE A 107 12.37 -10.25 -3.94
CA PHE A 107 11.44 -9.19 -4.32
C PHE A 107 11.93 -7.85 -3.77
N ALA A 108 12.17 -7.76 -2.47
CA ALA A 108 12.53 -6.52 -1.81
C ALA A 108 13.78 -5.89 -2.41
N LYS A 109 14.84 -6.69 -2.60
CA LYS A 109 16.07 -6.27 -3.26
C LYS A 109 15.80 -5.78 -4.67
N SER A 110 15.14 -6.59 -5.50
CA SER A 110 14.90 -6.21 -6.90
C SER A 110 13.98 -4.99 -7.02
N PHE A 111 13.06 -4.79 -6.09
CA PHE A 111 12.17 -3.63 -6.07
C PHE A 111 12.90 -2.38 -5.59
N ALA A 112 13.68 -2.48 -4.52
CA ALA A 112 14.51 -1.39 -4.01
C ALA A 112 15.53 -0.92 -5.06
N GLU A 113 16.20 -1.85 -5.77
CA GLU A 113 17.07 -1.54 -6.89
C GLU A 113 16.33 -0.75 -7.99
N TRP A 114 15.10 -1.13 -8.31
CA TRP A 114 14.27 -0.42 -9.29
C TRP A 114 13.89 0.99 -8.80
N VAL A 115 13.49 1.14 -7.53
CA VAL A 115 13.17 2.44 -6.92
C VAL A 115 14.39 3.36 -6.92
N GLN A 116 15.55 2.86 -6.49
CA GLN A 116 16.81 3.60 -6.44
C GLN A 116 17.29 4.01 -7.84
N LYS A 117 17.25 3.08 -8.81
CA LYS A 117 17.62 3.35 -10.20
C LYS A 117 16.81 4.50 -10.81
N ASN A 118 15.55 4.63 -10.41
CA ASN A 118 14.67 5.69 -10.88
C ASN A 118 14.67 6.92 -9.94
N GLU A 119 15.55 6.98 -8.93
CA GLU A 119 15.65 8.11 -7.98
C GLU A 119 14.30 8.49 -7.36
N MET A 120 13.49 7.47 -7.02
CA MET A 120 12.16 7.67 -6.46
C MET A 120 12.18 7.68 -4.94
N LYS A 121 11.21 8.37 -4.35
CA LYS A 121 10.89 8.27 -2.92
C LYS A 121 9.77 7.26 -2.72
N LEU A 122 9.76 6.56 -1.59
CA LEU A 122 8.76 5.52 -1.32
C LEU A 122 7.80 5.94 -0.21
N PHE A 123 6.50 5.86 -0.45
CA PHE A 123 5.47 6.08 0.56
C PHE A 123 4.63 4.80 0.71
N ILE A 124 4.83 4.06 1.79
CA ILE A 124 4.23 2.74 1.99
C ILE A 124 2.99 2.87 2.86
N LEU A 125 1.85 2.39 2.36
CA LEU A 125 0.61 2.22 3.14
C LEU A 125 0.51 0.80 3.69
N THR A 126 0.26 0.68 5.00
CA THR A 126 0.23 -0.62 5.69
C THR A 126 -0.77 -0.69 6.86
N GLY A 127 -1.15 -1.91 7.25
CA GLY A 127 -1.74 -2.19 8.56
C GLY A 127 -0.72 -2.81 9.51
N PHE A 128 -0.88 -2.58 10.82
CA PHE A 128 -0.10 -3.19 11.90
C PHE A 128 -1.02 -4.01 12.81
N ASP A 129 -0.48 -5.02 13.49
CA ASP A 129 -1.28 -5.85 14.42
C ASP A 129 -1.56 -5.08 15.71
N LYS A 130 -2.82 -4.71 15.95
CA LYS A 130 -3.27 -3.95 17.13
C LYS A 130 -2.90 -4.64 18.45
N ARG A 131 -2.83 -5.97 18.48
CA ARG A 131 -2.52 -6.75 19.69
C ARG A 131 -1.04 -6.72 20.05
N ARG A 132 -0.20 -6.22 19.15
CA ARG A 132 1.27 -6.15 19.32
C ARG A 132 1.74 -4.73 19.64
N ARG A 133 0.83 -3.85 20.07
CA ARG A 133 1.16 -2.52 20.55
C ARG A 133 1.86 -2.59 21.90
N ASP A 134 2.91 -1.80 22.08
CA ASP A 134 3.52 -1.57 23.39
C ASP A 134 2.70 -0.57 24.23
N ASP A 135 3.05 -0.37 25.50
CA ASP A 135 2.26 0.45 26.44
C ASP A 135 2.12 1.91 26.01
N GLU A 136 3.15 2.49 25.40
CA GLU A 136 3.11 3.84 24.86
C GLU A 136 2.19 3.91 23.65
N GLN A 137 2.28 2.91 22.77
CA GLN A 137 1.37 2.78 21.66
C GLN A 137 -0.07 2.62 22.14
N LEU A 138 -0.36 1.78 23.13
CA LEU A 138 -1.72 1.58 23.66
C LEU A 138 -2.37 2.87 24.18
N ARG A 139 -1.58 3.83 24.68
CA ARG A 139 -2.06 5.13 25.18
C ARG A 139 -2.25 6.19 24.09
N SER A 140 -1.80 5.94 22.87
CA SER A 140 -1.85 6.88 21.75
C SER A 140 -2.84 6.43 20.67
N ASN A 141 -3.10 7.29 19.68
CA ASN A 141 -4.03 6.97 18.58
C ASN A 141 -3.55 5.77 17.73
N GLN A 142 -4.41 5.15 16.94
CA GLN A 142 -4.05 3.95 16.16
C GLN A 142 -3.25 4.24 14.88
N LEU A 143 -3.08 5.50 14.50
CA LEU A 143 -2.48 5.95 13.25
C LEU A 143 -1.02 6.30 13.48
N TYR A 144 -0.12 5.66 12.74
CA TYR A 144 1.31 5.81 12.95
C TYR A 144 2.05 5.99 11.66
N TYR A 145 3.15 6.72 11.75
CA TYR A 145 4.10 6.82 10.67
C TYR A 145 5.54 6.64 11.15
N HIS A 146 6.39 6.26 10.22
CA HIS A 146 7.84 6.28 10.38
C HIS A 146 8.44 6.78 9.07
N SER A 147 9.24 7.83 9.12
CA SER A 147 9.61 8.58 7.91
C SER A 147 11.01 9.14 7.99
N THR A 148 11.66 9.20 6.83
CA THR A 148 12.94 9.89 6.62
C THR A 148 12.78 11.16 5.79
N GLU A 149 11.58 11.39 5.24
CA GLU A 149 11.33 12.42 4.22
C GLU A 149 10.25 13.44 4.61
N LEU A 150 9.25 12.99 5.37
CA LEU A 150 7.99 13.69 5.60
C LEU A 150 7.59 13.62 7.07
N SER A 151 7.32 14.76 7.69
CA SER A 151 6.67 14.83 9.00
C SER A 151 5.16 14.84 8.84
N LEU A 152 4.46 13.93 9.52
CA LEU A 152 3.01 13.80 9.47
C LEU A 152 2.33 14.13 10.81
N THR A 153 3.09 14.55 11.84
CA THR A 153 2.55 14.89 13.17
C THR A 153 1.49 15.99 13.12
N GLN A 154 1.65 16.96 12.21
CA GLN A 154 0.69 18.03 11.96
C GLN A 154 -0.71 17.56 11.52
N TYR A 155 -0.84 16.30 11.09
CA TYR A 155 -2.11 15.69 10.71
C TYR A 155 -2.69 14.77 11.80
N GLY A 156 -2.19 14.89 13.04
CA GLY A 156 -2.64 14.09 14.17
C GLY A 156 -2.18 12.64 14.11
N VAL A 157 -1.09 12.34 13.39
CA VAL A 157 -0.53 11.00 13.28
C VAL A 157 0.61 10.84 14.28
N ASN A 158 0.65 9.73 15.01
CA ASN A 158 1.76 9.47 15.92
C ASN A 158 3.02 9.10 15.15
N GLU A 159 4.17 9.61 15.61
CA GLU A 159 5.46 9.22 15.08
C GLU A 159 6.02 8.00 15.83
N ILE A 160 6.56 7.04 15.11
CA ILE A 160 7.36 5.97 15.71
C ILE A 160 8.81 6.46 15.74
N ILE A 161 9.21 7.03 16.88
CA ILE A 161 10.61 7.26 17.19
C ILE A 161 11.09 6.06 18.02
N LYS A 162 11.89 5.19 17.39
CA LYS A 162 12.82 4.32 18.13
C LYS A 162 14.22 4.68 17.63
N GLU A 163 14.80 5.72 18.22
CA GLU A 163 16.25 5.88 18.20
C GLU A 163 16.82 4.63 18.87
N LEU A 164 17.33 3.69 18.07
CA LEU A 164 18.12 2.57 18.55
C LEU A 164 19.48 2.64 17.88
N ASP A 165 20.51 2.74 18.71
CA ASP A 165 21.91 2.78 18.32
C ASP A 165 22.26 1.58 17.43
N GLY A 166 22.64 1.87 16.19
CA GLY A 166 23.60 1.18 15.30
C GLY A 166 23.52 -0.33 15.04
N SER A 167 22.75 -1.12 15.78
CA SER A 167 22.83 -2.58 15.79
C SER A 167 21.47 -3.29 15.80
N ASP A 168 20.38 -2.60 16.13
CA ASP A 168 19.04 -3.22 16.19
C ASP A 168 18.09 -2.71 15.08
N TYR A 169 18.55 -2.78 13.83
CA TYR A 169 17.76 -2.39 12.66
C TYR A 169 16.48 -3.23 12.45
N ALA A 170 16.38 -4.39 13.11
CA ALA A 170 15.22 -5.28 13.07
C ALA A 170 13.97 -4.72 13.79
N SER A 171 14.10 -3.62 14.54
CA SER A 171 13.09 -3.11 15.48
C SER A 171 12.30 -1.87 15.01
N ARG A 172 12.60 -1.30 13.83
CA ARG A 172 12.13 0.06 13.44
C ARG A 172 10.66 0.16 13.02
N LEU A 173 10.02 -0.94 12.61
CA LEU A 173 8.60 -0.93 12.24
C LEU A 173 7.82 -1.88 13.14
N PRO A 174 6.57 -1.54 13.49
CA PRO A 174 5.71 -2.44 14.24
C PRO A 174 5.55 -3.78 13.55
N PHE A 175 5.32 -4.81 14.37
CA PHE A 175 5.00 -6.13 13.86
C PHE A 175 3.80 -6.07 12.90
N GLY A 176 3.91 -6.83 11.82
CA GLY A 176 2.98 -6.72 10.72
C GLY A 176 3.38 -5.66 9.69
N ALA A 177 4.66 -5.29 9.55
CA ALA A 177 5.14 -4.53 8.38
C ALA A 177 5.44 -5.39 7.13
N GLY A 178 5.46 -6.73 7.27
CA GLY A 178 5.68 -7.68 6.17
C GLY A 178 6.91 -7.38 5.29
N VAL A 179 6.78 -7.42 3.96
CA VAL A 179 7.91 -7.24 3.02
C VAL A 179 8.49 -5.82 3.07
N SER A 180 7.71 -4.83 3.52
CA SER A 180 8.14 -3.43 3.59
C SER A 180 9.42 -3.23 4.41
N ARG A 181 9.62 -4.03 5.47
CA ARG A 181 10.85 -3.99 6.27
C ARG A 181 12.09 -4.37 5.45
N PHE A 182 11.95 -5.34 4.56
CA PHE A 182 13.04 -5.78 3.70
C PHE A 182 13.31 -4.72 2.63
N ILE A 183 12.25 -4.13 2.04
CA ILE A 183 12.43 -3.04 1.06
C ILE A 183 13.19 -1.87 1.70
N ILE A 184 12.80 -1.45 2.91
CA ILE A 184 13.44 -0.34 3.64
C ILE A 184 14.89 -0.66 3.99
N HIS A 185 15.18 -1.90 4.38
CA HIS A 185 16.55 -2.36 4.60
C HIS A 185 17.40 -2.25 3.32
N GLU A 186 16.88 -2.73 2.19
CA GLU A 186 17.57 -2.65 0.89
C GLU A 186 17.71 -1.20 0.38
N LEU A 187 16.81 -0.29 0.78
CA LEU A 187 16.93 1.15 0.54
C LEU A 187 17.99 1.83 1.43
N GLY A 188 18.63 1.10 2.35
CA GLY A 188 19.61 1.66 3.28
C GLY A 188 18.98 2.65 4.28
N HIS A 189 17.69 2.47 4.58
CA HIS A 189 16.92 3.34 5.48
C HIS A 189 16.88 4.82 5.06
N LYS A 190 16.71 5.11 3.76
CA LYS A 190 16.57 6.47 3.22
C LYS A 190 15.41 6.57 2.23
N ASN A 191 14.95 7.79 1.96
CA ASN A 191 13.96 8.10 0.92
C ASN A 191 12.64 7.34 1.08
N TYR A 192 12.20 7.11 2.32
CA TYR A 192 10.94 6.42 2.59
C TYR A 192 10.09 7.08 3.69
N THR A 193 8.79 6.87 3.56
CA THR A 193 7.76 7.09 4.58
C THR A 193 6.89 5.85 4.66
N VAL A 194 6.64 5.34 5.85
CA VAL A 194 5.64 4.31 6.13
C VAL A 194 4.52 4.96 6.90
N LEU A 195 3.30 4.84 6.40
CA LEU A 195 2.08 5.24 7.09
C LEU A 195 1.22 4.00 7.31
N GLY A 196 0.75 3.79 8.53
CA GLY A 196 -0.12 2.67 8.81
C GLY A 196 -1.01 2.86 10.01
N TYR A 197 -1.85 1.85 10.22
CA TYR A 197 -2.86 1.85 11.26
C TYR A 197 -2.83 0.52 12.01
N PHE A 198 -2.88 0.57 13.34
CA PHE A 198 -3.00 -0.63 14.17
C PHE A 198 -4.43 -1.14 14.17
N THR A 199 -4.65 -2.28 13.53
CA THR A 199 -5.97 -2.92 13.41
C THR A 199 -5.91 -4.44 13.61
N GLU A 200 -7.06 -5.10 13.53
CA GLU A 200 -7.23 -6.54 13.53
C GLU A 200 -7.89 -6.98 12.21
N GLU A 201 -7.89 -8.27 11.90
CA GLU A 201 -8.60 -8.77 10.72
C GLU A 201 -10.11 -8.60 10.88
N GLY A 202 -10.79 -8.33 9.77
CA GLY A 202 -12.23 -8.07 9.74
C GLY A 202 -12.58 -6.93 8.79
N ASP A 203 -13.66 -6.21 9.12
CA ASP A 203 -14.06 -5.02 8.39
C ASP A 203 -13.12 -3.84 8.73
N ASN A 204 -12.41 -3.37 7.71
CA ASN A 204 -11.36 -2.38 7.86
C ASN A 204 -11.56 -1.16 6.94
N LEU A 205 -12.83 -0.88 6.60
CA LEU A 205 -13.21 0.29 5.81
C LEU A 205 -12.84 1.61 6.49
N ASP A 206 -13.21 1.78 7.76
CA ASP A 206 -12.94 3.02 8.51
C ASP A 206 -11.44 3.29 8.68
N PRO A 207 -10.59 2.32 9.08
CA PRO A 207 -9.14 2.49 9.04
C PRO A 207 -8.61 2.85 7.65
N ALA A 208 -9.19 2.30 6.56
CA ALA A 208 -8.72 2.57 5.20
C ALA A 208 -9.00 4.02 4.82
N LEU A 209 -10.18 4.52 5.18
CA LEU A 209 -10.57 5.92 5.00
C LEU A 209 -9.63 6.87 5.75
N GLN A 210 -9.21 6.51 6.97
CA GLN A 210 -8.25 7.32 7.73
C GLN A 210 -6.86 7.36 7.07
N LEU A 211 -6.38 6.25 6.51
CA LEU A 211 -5.14 6.26 5.72
C LEU A 211 -5.26 7.15 4.48
N VAL A 212 -6.40 7.10 3.77
CA VAL A 212 -6.67 7.95 2.61
C VAL A 212 -6.71 9.42 3.01
N GLU A 213 -7.35 9.75 4.13
CA GLU A 213 -7.44 11.12 4.63
C GLU A 213 -6.05 11.71 4.91
N VAL A 214 -5.22 11.00 5.66
CA VAL A 214 -3.85 11.45 5.99
C VAL A 214 -2.97 11.52 4.75
N THR A 215 -3.05 10.50 3.88
CA THR A 215 -2.31 10.49 2.60
C THR A 215 -2.73 11.68 1.75
N GLY A 216 -4.04 11.94 1.65
CA GLY A 216 -4.53 13.04 0.86
C GLY A 216 -4.14 14.40 1.41
N LYS A 217 -4.09 14.58 2.75
CA LYS A 217 -3.52 15.78 3.36
C LYS A 217 -2.03 15.94 3.05
N ALA A 218 -1.26 14.86 3.13
CA ALA A 218 0.19 14.87 2.85
C ALA A 218 0.51 15.23 1.38
N PHE A 219 -0.36 14.85 0.44
CA PHE A 219 -0.21 15.13 -0.99
C PHE A 219 -1.13 16.24 -1.52
N ASN A 220 -1.78 17.01 -0.64
CA ASN A 220 -2.70 18.10 -0.99
C ASN A 220 -3.82 17.70 -1.98
N LEU A 221 -4.40 16.52 -1.78
CA LEU A 221 -5.50 16.02 -2.61
C LEU A 221 -6.77 16.87 -2.42
N SER A 222 -7.50 17.10 -3.51
CA SER A 222 -8.81 17.73 -3.47
C SER A 222 -9.88 16.68 -3.17
N PHE A 223 -10.29 16.58 -1.90
CA PHE A 223 -11.26 15.58 -1.47
C PHE A 223 -12.66 15.84 -2.07
N PRO A 224 -13.29 14.81 -2.67
CA PRO A 224 -14.69 14.91 -3.03
C PRO A 224 -15.56 14.99 -1.77
N LYS A 225 -16.81 15.46 -1.90
CA LYS A 225 -17.78 15.51 -0.79
C LYS A 225 -17.98 14.15 -0.12
N GLN A 226 -17.89 13.08 -0.90
CA GLN A 226 -17.99 11.70 -0.44
C GLN A 226 -17.10 10.83 -1.31
N LEU A 227 -16.32 9.95 -0.67
CA LEU A 227 -15.56 8.92 -1.37
C LEU A 227 -16.51 7.81 -1.83
N LYS A 228 -16.34 7.38 -3.07
CA LYS A 228 -17.03 6.24 -3.67
C LYS A 228 -16.18 4.98 -3.51
N TYR A 229 -16.86 3.84 -3.38
CA TYR A 229 -16.20 2.55 -3.34
C TYR A 229 -16.01 1.99 -4.75
N PRO A 230 -14.88 1.34 -5.04
CA PRO A 230 -14.67 0.62 -6.29
C PRO A 230 -15.77 -0.42 -6.54
N ALA A 231 -16.08 -0.67 -7.82
CA ALA A 231 -17.06 -1.69 -8.21
C ALA A 231 -16.76 -3.08 -7.61
N SER A 232 -15.48 -3.45 -7.48
CA SER A 232 -15.07 -4.72 -6.87
C SER A 232 -15.51 -4.89 -5.41
N TRP A 233 -15.80 -3.81 -4.69
CA TRP A 233 -16.26 -3.88 -3.29
C TRP A 233 -17.75 -4.19 -3.16
N ALA A 234 -18.53 -4.13 -4.26
CA ALA A 234 -19.95 -4.46 -4.23
C ALA A 234 -20.22 -5.92 -3.81
N ALA A 235 -19.27 -6.82 -4.06
CA ALA A 235 -19.34 -8.22 -3.67
C ALA A 235 -18.35 -8.58 -2.55
N LEU A 236 -17.92 -7.59 -1.74
CA LEU A 236 -16.97 -7.81 -0.64
C LEU A 236 -17.47 -8.87 0.37
N TYR A 237 -18.79 -8.93 0.56
CA TYR A 237 -19.47 -9.90 1.43
C TYR A 237 -20.08 -11.08 0.66
N GLY A 238 -19.60 -11.31 -0.57
CA GLY A 238 -20.14 -12.29 -1.51
C GLY A 238 -21.18 -11.69 -2.46
N PRO A 239 -21.46 -12.36 -3.60
CA PRO A 239 -22.56 -11.98 -4.46
C PRO A 239 -23.88 -12.10 -3.68
N GLN A 240 -24.85 -11.23 -3.98
CA GLN A 240 -26.21 -11.47 -3.51
C GLN A 240 -26.74 -12.70 -4.25
N ILE A 241 -26.69 -13.85 -3.59
CA ILE A 241 -27.33 -15.06 -4.09
C ILE A 241 -28.80 -14.92 -3.73
N ASP A 242 -29.68 -14.87 -4.74
CA ASP A 242 -31.10 -15.04 -4.47
C ASP A 242 -31.31 -16.47 -3.97
N PHE A 243 -31.55 -16.62 -2.67
CA PHE A 243 -31.71 -17.92 -2.02
C PHE A 243 -32.85 -18.76 -2.63
N LYS A 244 -33.74 -18.16 -3.44
CA LYS A 244 -34.75 -18.89 -4.20
C LYS A 244 -34.18 -19.74 -5.33
N GLU A 245 -32.96 -19.48 -5.80
CA GLU A 245 -32.30 -20.28 -6.85
C GLU A 245 -31.47 -21.45 -6.27
N LEU A 246 -31.38 -21.55 -4.94
CA LEU A 246 -30.65 -22.62 -4.25
C LEU A 246 -31.55 -23.80 -3.82
N PHE A 247 -32.86 -23.74 -4.08
CA PHE A 247 -33.86 -24.77 -3.77
C PHE A 247 -34.84 -24.92 -4.93
#